data_AF-A0A937P5E6-F1
#
_entry.id   AF-A0A937P5E6-F1
#
_cell.length_a   1.000
_cell.length_b   1.000
_cell.length_c   1.000
_cell.angle_alpha   90.00
_cell.angle_beta   90.00
_cell.angle_gamma   90.00
#
_symmetry.space_group_name_H-M   'P 1'
#
loop_
_entity.id
_entity.type
_entity.pdbx_description
1 polymer ?
#
loop_
_entity_poly.entity_id
_entity_poly.type
_entity_poly.pdbx_seq_one_letter_code
_entity_poly.pdbx_strand_id
1 'polypeptide(L)'
;CSACHGKEGGGKDYREYETGVPSIGRQGLLRVASFQFLKFTLFNGRGGRQMASWHPEFSGLFNGEIDSLALFLKSKKEVNTSWDQVRLMSGSVNSGREIFVSNCMMCHGEDGKDGIVIPLNNPGFLEIASNRFIYETLLSGRGNTAMPSWSHLSDTQMSDLLALIRSWGQQGRINSFPGFGGNDKQEGALQYHYLCSRCHGEFGEGETGPAILNKDFLNAADNDYLYHTIAQGRSHSAMFGWKGQIAGDTRIEDDQIVNIVAYMRSTQHLDWDYIYAGANPGDAISGRELFGRHCAECHGRDGEGTRAPAINNQDFLSAATNGFILATITIGREGTEMPSWGRGDGDRPALAGKERQDLAAHIRSWQKIRIKY
;
A
#
# COMPACT_ATOMS: atom_id res chain seq x y z
N CYS A 1 5.93 23.42 9.55
CA CYS A 1 6.60 22.10 9.56
C CYS A 1 7.96 22.10 10.27
N SER A 2 8.97 22.82 9.77
CA SER A 2 10.35 22.72 10.28
C SER A 2 10.55 23.15 11.74
N ALA A 3 9.77 24.12 12.23
CA ALA A 3 9.81 24.54 13.63
C ALA A 3 9.55 23.39 14.61
N CYS A 4 8.57 22.52 14.30
CA CYS A 4 8.23 21.37 15.13
C CYS A 4 9.06 20.14 14.73
N HIS A 5 9.09 19.80 13.44
CA HIS A 5 9.66 18.54 12.96
C HIS A 5 11.17 18.59 12.64
N GLY A 6 11.81 19.74 12.83
CA GLY A 6 13.22 19.98 12.43
C GLY A 6 13.36 20.35 10.96
N LYS A 7 14.50 20.93 10.58
CA LYS A 7 14.78 21.42 9.21
C LYS A 7 14.58 20.34 8.15
N GLU A 8 15.07 19.14 8.43
CA GLU A 8 14.93 17.98 7.54
C GLU A 8 13.72 17.10 7.84
N GLY A 9 12.85 17.49 8.78
CA GLY A 9 11.71 16.66 9.18
C GLY A 9 12.09 15.41 9.98
N GLY A 10 13.26 15.40 10.63
CA GLY A 10 13.79 14.27 11.40
C GLY A 10 13.03 13.95 12.70
N GLY A 11 12.12 14.83 13.13
CA GLY A 11 11.42 14.74 14.43
C GLY A 11 12.26 15.32 15.58
N LYS A 12 11.64 15.40 16.76
CA LYS A 12 12.27 15.84 18.01
C LYS A 12 11.77 14.97 19.16
N ASP A 13 12.68 14.51 20.01
CA ASP A 13 12.36 13.75 21.22
C ASP A 13 12.58 14.65 22.45
N TYR A 14 11.65 14.61 23.40
CA TYR A 14 11.66 15.39 24.63
C TYR A 14 11.56 14.44 25.83
N ARG A 15 12.64 13.71 26.11
CA ARG A 15 12.72 12.67 27.14
C ARG A 15 12.24 13.12 28.53
N GLU A 16 12.62 14.33 28.94
CA GLU A 16 12.22 14.91 30.24
C GLU A 16 10.70 15.06 30.39
N TYR A 17 9.99 15.18 29.27
CA TYR A 17 8.55 15.39 29.22
C TYR A 17 7.79 14.17 28.68
N GLU A 18 8.49 13.05 28.51
CA GLU A 18 7.96 11.79 27.96
C GLU A 18 7.12 11.99 26.68
N THR A 19 7.56 12.90 25.81
CA THR A 19 6.80 13.31 24.62
C THR A 19 7.73 13.62 23.45
N GLY A 20 7.19 13.77 22.26
CA GLY A 20 7.97 13.99 21.05
C GLY A 20 7.15 14.51 19.88
N VAL A 21 7.84 15.15 18.95
CA VAL A 21 7.31 15.48 17.62
C VAL A 21 7.82 14.42 16.63
N PRO A 22 6.92 13.67 15.97
CA PRO A 22 7.32 12.57 15.11
C PRO A 22 8.11 13.05 13.89
N SER A 23 8.96 12.17 13.37
CA SER A 23 9.62 12.40 12.09
C SER A 23 8.62 12.35 10.94
N ILE A 24 8.76 13.28 10.00
CA ILE A 24 7.94 13.39 8.78
C ILE A 24 8.76 13.30 7.49
N GLY A 25 10.09 13.37 7.59
CA GLY A 25 11.02 13.30 6.46
C GLY A 25 11.82 12.00 6.35
N ARG A 26 11.66 11.06 7.31
CA ARG A 26 12.42 9.79 7.28
C ARG A 26 11.82 8.79 6.29
N GLN A 27 12.68 8.04 5.61
CA GLN A 27 12.27 7.06 4.60
C GLN A 27 11.27 6.02 5.15
N GLY A 28 11.40 5.60 6.41
CA GLY A 28 10.44 4.67 7.04
C GLY A 28 8.98 5.14 6.99
N LEU A 29 8.72 6.46 7.13
CA LEU A 29 7.37 7.01 6.90
C LEU A 29 7.06 7.10 5.40
N LEU A 30 7.97 7.71 4.64
CA LEU A 30 7.73 8.05 3.23
C LEU A 30 7.57 6.84 2.32
N ARG A 31 8.05 5.66 2.74
CA ARG A 31 7.83 4.39 2.06
C ARG A 31 6.38 3.89 2.18
N VAL A 32 5.66 4.23 3.25
CA VAL A 32 4.32 3.69 3.55
C VAL A 32 3.23 4.76 3.42
N ALA A 33 3.55 6.02 3.70
CA ALA A 33 2.59 7.11 3.68
C ALA A 33 2.10 7.41 2.26
N SER A 34 0.79 7.25 2.04
CA SER A 34 0.15 7.70 0.81
C SER A 34 0.02 9.22 0.78
N PHE A 35 -0.24 9.76 -0.42
CA PHE A 35 -0.56 11.19 -0.56
C PHE A 35 -1.80 11.54 0.25
N GLN A 36 -2.83 10.69 0.20
CA GLN A 36 -4.09 10.87 0.92
C GLN A 36 -3.88 10.86 2.44
N PHE A 37 -3.04 9.96 2.99
CA PHE A 37 -2.69 9.97 4.41
C PHE A 37 -2.06 11.30 4.83
N LEU A 38 -1.09 11.80 4.06
CA LEU A 38 -0.39 13.06 4.35
C LEU A 38 -1.34 14.26 4.24
N LYS A 39 -2.11 14.34 3.16
CA LYS A 39 -3.12 15.39 2.94
C LYS A 39 -4.14 15.42 4.08
N PHE A 40 -4.72 14.27 4.41
CA PHE A 40 -5.70 14.16 5.50
C PHE A 40 -5.10 14.61 6.83
N THR A 41 -3.89 14.15 7.15
CA THR A 41 -3.23 14.49 8.42
C THR A 41 -2.89 15.98 8.50
N LEU A 42 -2.51 16.61 7.40
CA LEU A 42 -2.30 18.06 7.36
C LEU A 42 -3.63 18.79 7.57
N PHE A 43 -4.65 18.42 6.80
CA PHE A 43 -5.96 19.07 6.81
C PHE A 43 -6.62 19.01 8.19
N ASN A 44 -6.69 17.84 8.82
CA ASN A 44 -7.37 17.66 10.11
C ASN A 44 -6.44 17.86 11.32
N GLY A 45 -5.12 17.84 11.10
CA GLY A 45 -4.16 17.78 12.20
C GLY A 45 -4.24 16.44 12.94
N ARG A 46 -3.83 16.43 14.20
CA ARG A 46 -3.97 15.31 15.14
C ARG A 46 -4.53 15.83 16.46
N GLY A 47 -5.85 15.71 16.63
CA GLY A 47 -6.57 16.11 17.83
C GLY A 47 -5.99 15.48 19.10
N GLY A 48 -5.96 16.25 20.19
CA GLY A 48 -5.30 15.82 21.43
C GLY A 48 -3.77 15.80 21.37
N ARG A 49 -3.16 16.28 20.28
CA ARG A 49 -1.70 16.45 20.11
C ARG A 49 -1.37 17.86 19.62
N GLN A 50 -0.08 18.20 19.66
CA GLN A 50 0.46 19.51 19.26
C GLN A 50 0.58 19.66 17.72
N MET A 51 -0.38 19.12 16.97
CA MET A 51 -0.51 19.31 15.53
C MET A 51 -1.94 19.76 15.23
N ALA A 52 -2.18 21.07 15.29
CA ALA A 52 -3.47 21.64 14.95
C ALA A 52 -3.84 21.37 13.49
N SER A 53 -5.13 21.52 13.15
CA SER A 53 -5.64 21.44 11.79
C SER A 53 -5.05 22.53 10.90
N TRP A 54 -4.73 22.19 9.65
CA TRP A 54 -4.28 23.14 8.64
C TRP A 54 -5.43 23.50 7.67
N HIS A 55 -6.67 23.20 8.04
CA HIS A 55 -7.86 23.54 7.28
C HIS A 55 -7.87 25.03 6.91
N PRO A 56 -8.34 25.41 5.70
CA PRO A 56 -8.35 26.80 5.25
C PRO A 56 -8.98 27.79 6.25
N GLU A 57 -10.06 27.37 6.91
CA GLU A 57 -10.77 28.19 7.91
C GLU A 57 -9.91 28.56 9.14
N PHE A 58 -8.93 27.72 9.51
CA PHE A 58 -8.11 27.93 10.71
C PHE A 58 -6.67 28.36 10.40
N SER A 59 -6.13 27.92 9.27
CA SER A 59 -4.73 28.15 8.90
C SER A 59 -4.55 29.31 7.92
N GLY A 60 -5.59 29.66 7.16
CA GLY A 60 -5.52 30.58 6.03
C GLY A 60 -4.90 29.99 4.76
N LEU A 61 -4.55 28.69 4.73
CA LEU A 61 -4.04 28.01 3.53
C LEU A 61 -5.17 27.56 2.62
N PHE A 62 -4.97 27.59 1.31
CA PHE A 62 -5.91 27.01 0.34
C PHE A 62 -5.68 25.50 0.17
N ASN A 63 -6.70 24.77 -0.30
CA ASN A 63 -6.61 23.32 -0.54
C ASN A 63 -5.41 22.94 -1.44
N GLY A 64 -5.12 23.73 -2.47
CA GLY A 64 -3.97 23.49 -3.36
C GLY A 64 -2.60 23.67 -2.66
N GLU A 65 -2.52 24.52 -1.64
CA GLU A 65 -1.30 24.67 -0.84
C GLU A 65 -1.09 23.48 0.09
N ILE A 66 -2.16 22.93 0.66
CA ILE A 66 -2.11 21.70 1.47
C ILE A 66 -1.67 20.52 0.59
N ASP A 67 -2.19 20.43 -0.63
CA ASP A 67 -1.77 19.42 -1.61
C ASP A 67 -0.29 19.56 -1.96
N SER A 68 0.17 20.80 -2.17
CA SER A 68 1.59 21.10 -2.43
C SER A 68 2.48 20.70 -1.26
N LEU A 69 2.03 20.86 -0.01
CA LEU A 69 2.77 20.40 1.17
C LEU A 69 2.83 18.87 1.26
N ALA A 70 1.73 18.17 0.99
CA ALA A 70 1.72 16.71 0.95
C ALA A 70 2.63 16.16 -0.15
N LEU A 71 2.62 16.78 -1.34
CA LEU A 71 3.54 16.46 -2.44
C LEU A 71 5.00 16.75 -2.07
N PHE A 72 5.29 17.87 -1.41
CA PHE A 72 6.64 18.21 -0.94
C PHE A 72 7.17 17.20 0.09
N LEU A 73 6.33 16.74 1.02
CA LEU A 73 6.73 15.68 1.95
C LEU A 73 7.03 14.38 1.19
N LYS A 74 6.18 14.02 0.23
CA LYS A 74 6.38 12.81 -0.59
C LYS A 74 7.62 12.92 -1.49
N SER A 75 7.98 14.11 -1.96
CA SER A 75 9.17 14.34 -2.80
C SER A 75 10.49 14.19 -2.05
N LYS A 76 10.48 14.14 -0.71
CA LYS A 76 11.67 13.81 0.10
C LYS A 76 12.03 12.32 0.07
N LYS A 77 11.20 11.48 -0.56
CA LYS A 77 11.48 10.07 -0.75
C LYS A 77 12.70 9.90 -1.65
N GLU A 78 13.66 9.08 -1.22
CA GLU A 78 14.82 8.74 -2.05
C GLU A 78 14.42 7.89 -3.26
N VAL A 79 14.93 8.25 -4.43
CA VAL A 79 14.75 7.51 -5.68
C VAL A 79 16.12 7.29 -6.31
N ASN A 80 16.62 6.06 -6.23
CA ASN A 80 17.98 5.68 -6.63
C ASN A 80 18.00 4.76 -7.85
N THR A 81 16.91 4.75 -8.62
CA THR A 81 16.74 3.85 -9.75
C THR A 81 15.97 4.50 -10.92
N SER A 82 16.22 4.00 -12.13
CA SER A 82 15.50 4.33 -13.36
C SER A 82 15.20 3.08 -14.18
N TRP A 83 13.98 2.99 -14.72
CA TRP A 83 13.57 1.91 -15.61
C TRP A 83 14.48 1.74 -16.82
N ASP A 84 14.99 2.85 -17.38
CA ASP A 84 15.85 2.80 -18.56
C ASP A 84 17.19 2.11 -18.30
N GLN A 85 17.70 2.18 -17.09
CA GLN A 85 18.91 1.46 -16.68
C GLN A 85 18.56 0.01 -16.36
N VAL A 86 17.53 -0.22 -15.53
CA VAL A 86 17.12 -1.55 -15.09
C VAL A 86 16.80 -2.47 -16.26
N ARG A 87 16.08 -1.99 -17.29
CA ARG A 87 15.67 -2.82 -18.44
C ARG A 87 16.82 -3.32 -19.31
N LEU A 88 18.01 -2.73 -19.17
CA LEU A 88 19.22 -3.09 -19.91
C LEU A 88 20.13 -4.04 -19.11
N MET A 89 19.84 -4.25 -17.83
CA MET A 89 20.65 -5.06 -16.94
C MET A 89 20.22 -6.52 -16.94
N SER A 90 21.18 -7.42 -16.73
CA SER A 90 20.93 -8.82 -16.40
C SER A 90 21.12 -9.02 -14.89
N GLY A 91 20.02 -9.12 -14.15
CA GLY A 91 20.05 -9.28 -12.69
C GLY A 91 20.52 -10.67 -12.23
N SER A 92 21.00 -10.74 -10.99
CA SER A 92 21.41 -11.94 -10.27
C SER A 92 20.26 -12.46 -9.41
N VAL A 93 19.84 -13.71 -9.66
CA VAL A 93 18.81 -14.39 -8.84
C VAL A 93 19.24 -14.52 -7.38
N ASN A 94 20.53 -14.79 -7.14
CA ASN A 94 21.06 -14.97 -5.78
C ASN A 94 21.06 -13.64 -5.00
N SER A 95 21.54 -12.56 -5.63
CA SER A 95 21.51 -11.22 -5.03
C SER A 95 20.07 -10.77 -4.79
N GLY A 96 19.17 -11.06 -5.75
CA GLY A 96 17.75 -10.79 -5.63
C GLY A 96 17.12 -11.52 -4.44
N ARG A 97 17.51 -12.78 -4.22
CA ARG A 97 17.07 -13.59 -3.08
C ARG A 97 17.46 -12.98 -1.74
N GLU A 98 18.68 -12.48 -1.60
CA GLU A 98 19.13 -11.81 -0.36
C GLU A 98 18.30 -10.56 -0.05
N ILE A 99 18.02 -9.75 -1.07
CA ILE A 99 17.17 -8.55 -0.95
C ILE A 99 15.74 -8.98 -0.60
N PHE A 100 15.21 -10.00 -1.26
CA PHE A 100 13.85 -10.48 -1.04
C PHE A 100 13.64 -11.05 0.36
N VAL A 101 14.56 -11.91 0.84
CA VAL A 101 14.53 -12.47 2.21
C VAL A 101 14.55 -11.36 3.25
N SER A 102 15.38 -10.34 3.01
CA SER A 102 15.48 -9.18 3.90
C SER A 102 14.18 -8.37 3.91
N ASN A 103 13.62 -8.04 2.75
CA ASN A 103 12.67 -6.94 2.64
C ASN A 103 11.23 -7.36 2.32
N CYS A 104 11.05 -8.46 1.59
CA CYS A 104 9.79 -8.82 0.96
C CYS A 104 9.17 -10.09 1.56
N MET A 105 9.99 -11.05 1.99
CA MET A 105 9.55 -12.36 2.50
C MET A 105 8.62 -12.24 3.70
N MET A 106 8.81 -11.23 4.56
CA MET A 106 7.92 -10.95 5.69
C MET A 106 6.46 -10.66 5.30
N CYS A 107 6.20 -10.27 4.05
CA CYS A 107 4.86 -10.08 3.51
C CYS A 107 4.49 -11.17 2.52
N HIS A 108 5.36 -11.44 1.56
CA HIS A 108 5.10 -12.31 0.41
C HIS A 108 5.42 -13.79 0.66
N GLY A 109 6.00 -14.11 1.81
CA GLY A 109 6.41 -15.46 2.21
C GLY A 109 7.63 -15.98 1.44
N GLU A 110 8.05 -17.20 1.79
CA GLU A 110 9.23 -17.84 1.20
C GLU A 110 9.00 -18.10 -0.29
N ASP A 111 9.99 -17.75 -1.12
CA ASP A 111 9.87 -17.79 -2.59
C ASP A 111 8.62 -17.09 -3.16
N GLY A 112 8.11 -16.08 -2.46
CA GLY A 112 6.91 -15.35 -2.89
C GLY A 112 5.60 -16.15 -2.76
N LYS A 113 5.60 -17.22 -1.96
CA LYS A 113 4.47 -18.10 -1.70
C LYS A 113 3.98 -17.99 -0.26
N ASP A 114 2.69 -18.27 -0.02
CA ASP A 114 2.11 -18.50 1.32
C ASP A 114 2.34 -17.33 2.32
N GLY A 115 2.54 -16.12 1.81
CA GLY A 115 2.62 -14.89 2.60
C GLY A 115 1.25 -14.39 3.09
N ILE A 116 1.26 -13.26 3.82
CA ILE A 116 0.03 -12.58 4.29
C ILE A 116 -0.61 -11.68 3.23
N VAL A 117 0.14 -11.40 2.16
CA VAL A 117 -0.35 -10.64 0.99
C VAL A 117 -0.30 -11.53 -0.26
N ILE A 118 -0.48 -10.91 -1.42
CA ILE A 118 -0.58 -11.57 -2.71
C ILE A 118 0.67 -12.46 -2.98
N PRO A 119 0.48 -13.72 -3.41
CA PRO A 119 1.59 -14.59 -3.82
C PRO A 119 2.19 -14.09 -5.14
N LEU A 120 3.50 -13.89 -5.14
CA LEU A 120 4.25 -13.37 -6.29
C LEU A 120 4.69 -14.47 -7.26
N ASN A 121 4.78 -15.71 -6.80
CA ASN A 121 5.11 -16.86 -7.65
C ASN A 121 3.89 -17.44 -8.38
N ASN A 122 2.74 -16.76 -8.32
CA ASN A 122 1.52 -17.20 -8.97
C ASN A 122 1.72 -17.24 -10.51
N PRO A 123 1.50 -18.39 -11.18
CA PRO A 123 1.78 -18.50 -12.61
C PRO A 123 0.96 -17.54 -13.48
N GLY A 124 -0.33 -17.37 -13.20
CA GLY A 124 -1.19 -16.45 -13.95
C GLY A 124 -0.78 -14.98 -13.76
N PHE A 125 -0.26 -14.63 -12.59
CA PHE A 125 0.36 -13.32 -12.38
C PHE A 125 1.65 -13.16 -13.21
N LEU A 126 2.56 -14.11 -13.13
CA LEU A 126 3.87 -14.02 -13.80
C LEU A 126 3.77 -14.04 -15.32
N GLU A 127 2.77 -14.73 -15.86
CA GLU A 127 2.48 -14.79 -17.28
C GLU A 127 2.07 -13.43 -17.86
N ILE A 128 1.27 -12.65 -17.13
CA ILE A 128 0.69 -11.39 -17.62
C ILE A 128 1.53 -10.18 -17.18
N ALA A 129 2.10 -10.20 -15.98
CA ALA A 129 2.84 -9.08 -15.43
C ALA A 129 4.10 -8.80 -16.26
N SER A 130 4.24 -7.58 -16.78
CA SER A 130 5.47 -7.13 -17.44
C SER A 130 6.57 -6.79 -16.41
N ASN A 131 7.83 -6.80 -16.83
CA ASN A 131 8.93 -6.33 -15.96
C ASN A 131 8.72 -4.88 -15.55
N ARG A 132 8.17 -4.05 -16.44
CA ARG A 132 7.84 -2.67 -16.14
C ARG A 132 6.78 -2.57 -15.05
N PHE A 133 5.71 -3.35 -15.13
CA PHE A 133 4.68 -3.38 -14.08
C PHE A 133 5.26 -3.71 -12.69
N ILE A 134 6.12 -4.72 -12.61
CA ILE A 134 6.76 -5.13 -11.35
C ILE A 134 7.68 -4.02 -10.85
N TYR A 135 8.50 -3.45 -11.74
CA TYR A 135 9.39 -2.34 -11.41
C TYR A 135 8.64 -1.12 -10.87
N GLU A 136 7.59 -0.66 -11.58
CA GLU A 136 6.79 0.50 -11.17
C GLU A 136 6.07 0.24 -9.84
N THR A 137 5.64 -1.00 -9.59
CA THR A 137 5.07 -1.42 -8.30
C THR A 137 6.13 -1.36 -7.18
N LEU A 138 7.36 -1.81 -7.42
CA LEU A 138 8.45 -1.69 -6.45
C LEU A 138 8.83 -0.22 -6.21
N LEU A 139 8.91 0.59 -7.27
CA LEU A 139 9.28 2.00 -7.21
C LEU A 139 8.27 2.84 -6.43
N SER A 140 6.99 2.64 -6.68
CA SER A 140 5.92 3.49 -6.12
C SER A 140 5.26 2.90 -4.88
N GLY A 141 5.35 1.58 -4.70
CA GLY A 141 4.46 0.86 -3.79
C GLY A 141 3.01 0.92 -4.28
N ARG A 142 2.07 0.70 -3.37
CA ARG A 142 0.65 0.93 -3.60
C ARG A 142 0.06 1.67 -2.40
N GLY A 143 -0.15 2.98 -2.55
CA GLY A 143 -0.71 3.82 -1.51
C GLY A 143 -2.01 3.25 -0.96
N ASN A 144 -2.29 3.48 0.32
CA ASN A 144 -3.44 2.94 1.04
C ASN A 144 -3.48 1.40 1.17
N THR A 145 -2.48 0.67 0.68
CA THR A 145 -2.34 -0.79 0.89
C THR A 145 -1.14 -1.10 1.78
N ALA A 146 -0.90 -2.39 2.05
CA ALA A 146 0.28 -2.84 2.79
C ALA A 146 1.58 -2.90 1.95
N MET A 147 1.54 -2.56 0.66
CA MET A 147 2.72 -2.60 -0.22
C MET A 147 3.46 -1.25 -0.20
N PRO A 148 4.60 -1.14 0.51
CA PRO A 148 5.38 0.09 0.56
C PRO A 148 6.17 0.31 -0.72
N SER A 149 6.73 1.51 -0.85
CA SER A 149 7.71 1.88 -1.87
C SER A 149 9.12 1.40 -1.51
N TRP A 150 9.82 0.88 -2.51
CA TRP A 150 11.22 0.42 -2.46
C TRP A 150 12.17 1.26 -3.32
N SER A 151 11.77 2.48 -3.67
CA SER A 151 12.51 3.41 -4.55
C SER A 151 13.97 3.74 -4.15
N HIS A 152 14.37 3.45 -2.91
CA HIS A 152 15.74 3.65 -2.43
C HIS A 152 16.71 2.56 -2.92
N LEU A 153 16.20 1.42 -3.41
CA LEU A 153 17.01 0.38 -4.02
C LEU A 153 17.66 0.91 -5.32
N SER A 154 18.89 0.49 -5.57
CA SER A 154 19.63 0.83 -6.79
C SER A 154 19.09 0.11 -8.02
N ASP A 155 19.51 0.53 -9.21
CA ASP A 155 19.21 -0.16 -10.47
C ASP A 155 19.59 -1.64 -10.45
N THR A 156 20.77 -1.96 -9.94
CA THR A 156 21.23 -3.36 -9.81
C THR A 156 20.30 -4.14 -8.88
N GLN A 157 19.97 -3.59 -7.71
CA GLN A 157 19.09 -4.24 -6.74
C GLN A 157 17.67 -4.47 -7.30
N MET A 158 17.13 -3.51 -8.05
CA MET A 158 15.85 -3.65 -8.74
C MET A 158 15.92 -4.73 -9.83
N SER A 159 16.99 -4.75 -10.63
CA SER A 159 17.21 -5.78 -11.66
C SER A 159 17.34 -7.18 -11.04
N ASP A 160 18.07 -7.30 -9.93
CA ASP A 160 18.25 -8.54 -9.18
C ASP A 160 16.91 -9.07 -8.64
N LEU A 161 16.05 -8.21 -8.09
CA LEU A 161 14.69 -8.57 -7.67
C LEU A 161 13.82 -9.02 -8.85
N LEU A 162 13.90 -8.35 -10.01
CA LEU A 162 13.20 -8.77 -11.21
C LEU A 162 13.68 -10.15 -11.68
N ALA A 163 14.98 -10.39 -11.69
CA ALA A 163 15.57 -11.68 -12.05
C ALA A 163 15.09 -12.80 -11.11
N LEU A 164 15.04 -12.55 -9.78
CA LEU A 164 14.47 -13.48 -8.83
C LEU A 164 13.00 -13.78 -9.13
N ILE A 165 12.15 -12.76 -9.26
CA ILE A 165 10.72 -12.96 -9.50
C ILE A 165 10.48 -13.74 -10.80
N ARG A 166 11.28 -13.49 -11.84
CA ARG A 166 11.24 -14.24 -13.11
C ARG A 166 11.81 -15.65 -13.04
N SER A 167 12.61 -15.95 -12.03
CA SER A 167 13.06 -17.32 -11.80
C SER A 167 11.91 -18.26 -11.42
N TRP A 168 10.80 -17.73 -10.87
CA TRP A 168 9.61 -18.51 -10.51
C TRP A 168 8.64 -18.73 -11.69
N GLY A 169 8.78 -17.95 -12.76
CA GLY A 169 7.91 -18.02 -13.93
C GLY A 169 8.18 -16.91 -14.94
N GLN A 170 7.96 -17.23 -16.21
CA GLN A 170 8.24 -16.35 -17.33
C GLN A 170 6.99 -15.61 -17.78
N GLN A 171 7.19 -14.41 -18.35
CA GLN A 171 6.11 -13.67 -19.00
C GLN A 171 5.66 -14.43 -20.25
N GLY A 172 4.35 -14.63 -20.38
CA GLY A 172 3.73 -15.25 -21.54
C GLY A 172 3.73 -14.34 -22.75
N ARG A 173 3.44 -14.92 -23.92
CA ARG A 173 3.11 -14.14 -25.12
C ARG A 173 1.67 -13.68 -25.01
N ILE A 174 1.48 -12.42 -24.61
CA ILE A 174 0.18 -11.78 -24.55
C ILE A 174 -0.08 -10.98 -25.83
N ASN A 175 -1.34 -10.94 -26.26
CA ASN A 175 -1.73 -10.11 -27.40
C ASN A 175 -1.80 -8.65 -26.94
N SER A 176 -1.59 -7.72 -27.87
CA SER A 176 -1.81 -6.31 -27.56
C SER A 176 -3.29 -6.04 -27.26
N PHE A 177 -3.55 -5.14 -26.32
CA PHE A 177 -4.86 -4.59 -26.04
C PHE A 177 -5.56 -4.18 -27.35
N PRO A 178 -6.80 -4.63 -27.60
CA PRO A 178 -7.51 -4.38 -28.86
C PRO A 178 -7.86 -2.91 -29.12
N GLY A 179 -7.48 -2.00 -28.21
CA GLY A 179 -7.75 -0.58 -28.30
C GLY A 179 -9.12 -0.22 -27.75
N PHE A 180 -9.37 1.08 -27.57
CA PHE A 180 -10.61 1.62 -27.01
C PHE A 180 -11.76 1.67 -28.04
N GLY A 181 -11.94 0.61 -28.83
CA GLY A 181 -12.98 0.49 -29.85
C GLY A 181 -14.42 0.46 -29.31
N GLY A 182 -14.58 0.21 -28.01
CA GLY A 182 -15.75 0.52 -27.19
C GLY A 182 -15.24 1.16 -25.90
N ASN A 183 -15.46 2.47 -25.73
CA ASN A 183 -14.89 3.27 -24.63
C ASN A 183 -15.97 3.86 -23.73
N ASP A 184 -17.09 3.15 -23.61
CA ASP A 184 -18.20 3.60 -22.79
C ASP A 184 -17.84 3.38 -21.32
N LYS A 185 -17.36 4.46 -20.69
CA LYS A 185 -17.00 4.49 -19.27
C LYS A 185 -18.22 4.25 -18.37
N GLN A 186 -19.42 4.60 -18.82
CA GLN A 186 -20.64 4.40 -18.03
C GLN A 186 -21.01 2.92 -18.04
N GLU A 187 -20.98 2.29 -19.21
CA GLU A 187 -21.19 0.84 -19.33
C GLU A 187 -20.09 0.07 -18.58
N GLY A 188 -18.83 0.49 -18.71
CA GLY A 188 -17.71 -0.07 -17.96
C GLY A 188 -17.88 0.04 -16.43
N ALA A 189 -18.44 1.16 -15.95
CA ALA A 189 -18.74 1.34 -14.53
C ALA A 189 -19.85 0.38 -14.08
N LEU A 190 -20.93 0.24 -14.85
CA LEU A 190 -22.02 -0.70 -14.54
C LEU A 190 -21.50 -2.14 -14.47
N GLN A 191 -20.68 -2.55 -15.44
CA GLN A 191 -20.07 -3.87 -15.48
C GLN A 191 -19.12 -4.09 -14.30
N TYR A 192 -18.29 -3.10 -13.97
CA TYR A 192 -17.45 -3.14 -12.77
C TYR A 192 -18.28 -3.34 -11.49
N HIS A 193 -19.32 -2.52 -11.31
CA HIS A 193 -20.16 -2.59 -10.11
C HIS A 193 -20.91 -3.91 -10.03
N TYR A 194 -21.34 -4.49 -11.16
CA TYR A 194 -22.06 -5.76 -11.16
C TYR A 194 -21.14 -6.98 -10.96
N LEU A 195 -19.97 -7.00 -11.59
CA LEU A 195 -19.08 -8.17 -11.68
C LEU A 195 -17.92 -8.12 -10.68
N CYS A 196 -17.29 -6.96 -10.51
CA CYS A 196 -16.00 -6.82 -9.82
C CYS A 196 -16.15 -6.36 -8.36
N SER A 197 -17.11 -5.48 -8.08
CA SER A 197 -17.19 -4.77 -6.79
C SER A 197 -17.36 -5.69 -5.58
N ARG A 198 -17.99 -6.86 -5.76
CA ARG A 198 -18.21 -7.85 -4.68
C ARG A 198 -16.91 -8.36 -4.05
N CYS A 199 -15.82 -8.32 -4.81
CA CYS A 199 -14.50 -8.70 -4.31
C CYS A 199 -13.60 -7.48 -4.13
N HIS A 200 -13.69 -6.52 -5.06
CA HIS A 200 -12.77 -5.39 -5.14
C HIS A 200 -13.26 -4.13 -4.40
N GLY A 201 -14.46 -4.16 -3.84
CA GLY A 201 -15.13 -3.02 -3.22
C GLY A 201 -15.91 -2.18 -4.24
N GLU A 202 -16.87 -1.40 -3.75
CA GLU A 202 -17.72 -0.51 -4.57
C GLU A 202 -16.87 0.54 -5.31
N PHE A 203 -15.77 0.94 -4.69
CA PHE A 203 -14.83 1.98 -5.07
C PHE A 203 -13.47 1.41 -5.50
N GLY A 204 -13.33 0.08 -5.68
CA GLY A 204 -12.06 -0.55 -6.01
C GLY A 204 -10.96 -0.39 -4.96
N GLU A 205 -11.37 -0.14 -3.73
CA GLU A 205 -10.56 0.03 -2.53
C GLU A 205 -9.97 -1.28 -2.00
N GLY A 206 -10.46 -2.42 -2.48
CA GLY A 206 -10.10 -3.76 -2.07
C GLY A 206 -10.84 -4.23 -0.82
N GLU A 207 -11.40 -5.44 -0.89
CA GLU A 207 -12.03 -6.14 0.23
C GLU A 207 -11.43 -7.55 0.37
N THR A 208 -12.13 -8.56 -0.15
CA THR A 208 -11.60 -9.93 -0.30
C THR A 208 -10.60 -10.01 -1.45
N GLY A 209 -10.74 -9.15 -2.46
CA GLY A 209 -9.80 -8.92 -3.55
C GLY A 209 -8.95 -7.65 -3.37
N PRO A 210 -7.87 -7.49 -4.15
CA PRO A 210 -6.98 -6.34 -4.04
C PRO A 210 -7.63 -5.02 -4.51
N ALA A 211 -7.08 -3.89 -4.06
CA ALA A 211 -7.47 -2.56 -4.51
C ALA A 211 -7.07 -2.32 -5.98
N ILE A 212 -8.01 -2.42 -6.92
CA ILE A 212 -7.76 -2.36 -8.37
C ILE A 212 -8.12 -1.02 -9.02
N LEU A 213 -8.78 -0.11 -8.30
CA LEU A 213 -8.95 1.30 -8.73
C LEU A 213 -7.97 2.24 -8.03
N ASN A 214 -6.97 1.66 -7.35
CA ASN A 214 -5.88 2.39 -6.73
C ASN A 214 -5.01 3.08 -7.79
N LYS A 215 -4.75 4.38 -7.61
CA LYS A 215 -3.98 5.20 -8.56
C LYS A 215 -2.56 4.66 -8.82
N ASP A 216 -1.85 4.24 -7.78
CA ASP A 216 -0.48 3.72 -7.94
C ASP A 216 -0.49 2.38 -8.71
N PHE A 217 -1.49 1.53 -8.47
CA PHE A 217 -1.70 0.32 -9.28
C PHE A 217 -2.02 0.63 -10.74
N LEU A 218 -2.95 1.56 -11.00
CA LEU A 218 -3.32 1.95 -12.35
C LEU A 218 -2.17 2.64 -13.09
N ASN A 219 -1.30 3.38 -12.39
CA ASN A 219 -0.08 3.92 -13.00
C ASN A 219 0.90 2.83 -13.42
N ALA A 220 1.04 1.76 -12.63
CA ALA A 220 1.96 0.66 -12.92
C ALA A 220 1.41 -0.32 -13.97
N ALA A 221 0.11 -0.59 -13.95
CA ALA A 221 -0.58 -1.51 -14.87
C ALA A 221 -0.81 -0.83 -16.22
N ASP A 222 -0.29 -1.42 -17.30
CA ASP A 222 -0.66 -1.05 -18.67
C ASP A 222 -2.01 -1.69 -19.08
N ASN A 223 -2.54 -1.31 -20.24
CA ASN A 223 -3.84 -1.80 -20.70
C ASN A 223 -3.80 -3.30 -21.02
N ASP A 224 -2.66 -3.82 -21.48
CA ASP A 224 -2.47 -5.24 -21.76
C ASP A 224 -2.63 -6.04 -20.47
N TYR A 225 -1.98 -5.60 -19.39
CA TYR A 225 -2.07 -6.21 -18.08
C TYR A 225 -3.51 -6.22 -17.54
N LEU A 226 -4.20 -5.08 -17.60
CA LEU A 226 -5.58 -4.98 -17.12
C LEU A 226 -6.51 -5.88 -17.92
N TYR A 227 -6.44 -5.81 -19.25
CA TYR A 227 -7.29 -6.59 -20.15
C TYR A 227 -7.06 -8.09 -19.97
N HIS A 228 -5.81 -8.55 -20.01
CA HIS A 228 -5.52 -9.98 -19.86
C HIS A 228 -5.87 -10.50 -18.48
N THR A 229 -5.67 -9.71 -17.42
CA THR A 229 -6.07 -10.08 -16.06
C THR A 229 -7.59 -10.26 -15.97
N ILE A 230 -8.39 -9.38 -16.61
CA ILE A 230 -9.86 -9.52 -16.62
C ILE A 230 -10.27 -10.70 -17.51
N ALA A 231 -9.70 -10.83 -18.70
CA ALA A 231 -10.07 -11.87 -19.66
C ALA A 231 -9.76 -13.29 -19.16
N GLN A 232 -8.56 -13.49 -18.62
CA GLN A 232 -7.99 -14.80 -18.31
C GLN A 232 -7.97 -15.10 -16.81
N GLY A 233 -8.07 -14.07 -15.97
CA GLY A 233 -7.94 -14.20 -14.52
C GLY A 233 -6.50 -14.45 -14.10
N ARG A 234 -6.34 -15.02 -12.91
CA ARG A 234 -5.07 -15.49 -12.36
C ARG A 234 -5.28 -16.90 -11.85
N SER A 235 -4.60 -17.87 -12.46
CA SER A 235 -4.65 -19.28 -12.06
C SER A 235 -4.36 -19.43 -10.56
N HIS A 236 -4.99 -20.40 -9.89
CA HIS A 236 -4.82 -20.62 -8.45
C HIS A 236 -5.14 -19.40 -7.56
N SER A 237 -6.08 -18.56 -8.00
CA SER A 237 -6.61 -17.45 -7.20
C SER A 237 -8.12 -17.34 -7.39
N ALA A 238 -8.78 -16.55 -6.55
CA ALA A 238 -10.20 -16.24 -6.69
C ALA A 238 -10.52 -15.30 -7.87
N MET A 239 -9.51 -14.68 -8.50
CA MET A 239 -9.70 -13.86 -9.70
C MET A 239 -9.74 -14.78 -10.93
N PHE A 240 -10.90 -15.29 -11.28
CA PHE A 240 -11.10 -16.07 -12.50
C PHE A 240 -11.20 -15.17 -13.74
N GLY A 241 -11.02 -15.78 -14.92
CA GLY A 241 -11.14 -15.08 -16.20
C GLY A 241 -12.58 -14.92 -16.63
N TRP A 242 -12.94 -13.70 -17.02
CA TRP A 242 -14.31 -13.35 -17.41
C TRP A 242 -14.64 -13.70 -18.87
N LYS A 243 -13.63 -14.02 -19.69
CA LYS A 243 -13.79 -14.49 -21.08
C LYS A 243 -13.89 -16.02 -21.18
N GLY A 244 -13.40 -16.74 -20.17
CA GLY A 244 -13.47 -18.19 -20.08
C GLY A 244 -14.87 -18.70 -19.71
N GLN A 245 -15.05 -20.03 -19.69
CA GLN A 245 -16.25 -20.62 -19.11
C GLN A 245 -16.20 -20.46 -17.59
N ILE A 246 -16.85 -19.40 -17.09
CA ILE A 246 -17.29 -19.32 -15.71
C ILE A 246 -18.30 -20.45 -15.49
N ALA A 247 -18.48 -20.92 -14.26
CA ALA A 247 -19.66 -21.71 -13.89
C ALA A 247 -20.93 -20.82 -14.01
N GLY A 248 -21.43 -20.62 -15.24
CA GLY A 248 -22.62 -19.82 -15.56
C GLY A 248 -22.53 -19.04 -16.89
N ASP A 249 -23.62 -18.36 -17.25
CA ASP A 249 -23.79 -17.60 -18.51
C ASP A 249 -23.16 -16.19 -18.51
N THR A 250 -22.47 -15.78 -17.43
CA THR A 250 -21.97 -14.40 -17.22
C THR A 250 -20.64 -14.11 -17.94
N ARG A 251 -20.37 -14.78 -19.06
CA ARG A 251 -19.20 -14.49 -19.87
C ARG A 251 -19.32 -13.09 -20.47
N ILE A 252 -18.22 -12.34 -20.49
CA ILE A 252 -18.15 -11.03 -21.13
C ILE A 252 -17.25 -11.08 -22.37
N GLU A 253 -17.60 -10.27 -23.36
CA GLU A 253 -16.87 -10.16 -24.63
C GLU A 253 -15.81 -9.06 -24.57
N ASP A 254 -14.96 -8.99 -25.60
CA ASP A 254 -13.76 -8.14 -25.61
C ASP A 254 -14.11 -6.64 -25.49
N ASP A 255 -15.20 -6.19 -26.09
CA ASP A 255 -15.71 -4.82 -25.99
C ASP A 255 -16.13 -4.44 -24.56
N GLN A 256 -16.76 -5.36 -23.84
CA GLN A 256 -17.13 -5.19 -22.44
C GLN A 256 -15.88 -5.07 -21.55
N ILE A 257 -14.86 -5.90 -21.77
CA ILE A 257 -13.59 -5.78 -21.05
C ILE A 257 -12.92 -4.43 -21.33
N VAL A 258 -12.93 -3.97 -22.58
CA VAL A 258 -12.38 -2.65 -22.96
C VAL A 258 -13.15 -1.53 -22.26
N ASN A 259 -14.49 -1.61 -22.16
CA ASN A 259 -15.30 -0.64 -21.41
C ASN A 259 -14.89 -0.61 -19.93
N ILE A 260 -14.70 -1.77 -19.28
CA ILE A 260 -14.22 -1.85 -17.89
C ILE A 260 -12.84 -1.21 -17.77
N VAL A 261 -11.90 -1.50 -18.67
CA VAL A 261 -10.56 -0.88 -18.68
C VAL A 261 -10.66 0.64 -18.87
N ALA A 262 -11.56 1.12 -19.74
CA ALA A 262 -11.79 2.55 -19.93
C ALA A 262 -12.34 3.23 -18.67
N TYR A 263 -13.26 2.56 -17.97
CA TYR A 263 -13.73 3.00 -16.65
C TYR A 263 -12.59 3.05 -15.64
N MET A 264 -11.80 1.98 -15.48
CA MET A 264 -10.64 1.94 -14.56
C MET A 264 -9.65 3.07 -14.85
N ARG A 265 -9.38 3.38 -16.12
CA ARG A 265 -8.52 4.52 -16.49
C ARG A 265 -9.13 5.86 -16.15
N SER A 266 -10.46 5.99 -16.25
CA SER A 266 -11.14 7.22 -15.86
C SER A 266 -11.05 7.50 -14.36
N THR A 267 -10.96 6.45 -13.52
CA THR A 267 -10.83 6.61 -12.07
C THR A 267 -9.42 6.96 -11.60
N GLN A 268 -8.40 6.80 -12.46
CA GLN A 268 -6.98 7.04 -12.14
C GLN A 268 -6.70 8.48 -11.67
N HIS A 269 -7.54 9.42 -12.09
CA HIS A 269 -7.43 10.85 -11.74
C HIS A 269 -8.37 11.28 -10.63
N LEU A 270 -9.21 10.38 -10.11
CA LEU A 270 -10.12 10.70 -9.03
C LEU A 270 -9.34 10.76 -7.71
N ASP A 271 -9.49 11.88 -7.02
CA ASP A 271 -9.14 11.98 -5.62
C ASP A 271 -10.31 11.43 -4.83
N TRP A 272 -10.14 10.22 -4.28
CA TRP A 272 -11.16 9.61 -3.43
C TRP A 272 -11.43 10.50 -2.21
N ASP A 273 -12.67 10.93 -2.07
CA ASP A 273 -13.21 11.70 -0.93
C ASP A 273 -13.22 10.89 0.39
N TYR A 274 -12.78 9.64 0.37
CA TYR A 274 -12.72 8.80 1.55
C TYR A 274 -11.49 7.90 1.55
N ILE A 275 -10.79 7.86 2.69
CA ILE A 275 -9.75 6.87 2.93
C ILE A 275 -10.42 5.60 3.44
N TYR A 276 -10.63 4.64 2.55
CA TYR A 276 -11.14 3.34 2.93
C TYR A 276 -10.08 2.52 3.67
N ALA A 277 -10.45 2.02 4.85
CA ALA A 277 -9.51 1.31 5.72
C ALA A 277 -9.04 -0.03 5.14
N GLY A 278 -9.77 -0.66 4.23
CA GLY A 278 -9.54 -2.03 3.79
C GLY A 278 -10.33 -3.03 4.64
N ALA A 279 -10.45 -4.27 4.16
CA ALA A 279 -10.80 -5.38 5.04
C ALA A 279 -9.81 -5.48 6.22
N ASN A 280 -10.31 -5.90 7.39
CA ASN A 280 -9.50 -6.10 8.58
C ASN A 280 -9.52 -7.60 8.94
N PRO A 281 -8.59 -8.40 8.40
CA PRO A 281 -8.67 -9.87 8.53
C PRO A 281 -8.19 -10.41 9.88
N GLY A 282 -7.75 -9.55 10.81
CA GLY A 282 -7.22 -9.96 12.11
C GLY A 282 -8.28 -10.10 13.21
N ASP A 283 -7.89 -10.76 14.30
CA ASP A 283 -8.64 -10.90 15.53
C ASP A 283 -8.18 -9.85 16.57
N ALA A 284 -9.10 -8.95 16.94
CA ALA A 284 -8.79 -7.85 17.85
C ALA A 284 -8.55 -8.28 19.31
N ILE A 285 -9.00 -9.48 19.71
CA ILE A 285 -8.81 -10.02 21.06
C ILE A 285 -7.37 -10.55 21.17
N SER A 286 -6.95 -11.43 20.26
CA SER A 286 -5.55 -11.88 20.17
C SER A 286 -4.59 -10.71 19.98
N GLY A 287 -4.99 -9.73 19.16
CA GLY A 287 -4.22 -8.50 18.95
C GLY A 287 -4.02 -7.68 20.23
N ARG A 288 -5.01 -7.63 21.14
CA ARG A 288 -4.91 -6.93 22.43
C ARG A 288 -3.82 -7.54 23.32
N GLU A 289 -3.75 -8.87 23.36
CA GLU A 289 -2.74 -9.57 24.18
C GLU A 289 -1.33 -9.35 23.64
N LEU A 290 -1.16 -9.41 22.32
CA LEU A 290 0.11 -9.08 21.65
C LEU A 290 0.51 -7.63 21.91
N PHE A 291 -0.43 -6.71 21.77
CA PHE A 291 -0.21 -5.29 21.96
C PHE A 291 0.25 -4.96 23.39
N GLY A 292 -0.39 -5.57 24.39
CA GLY A 292 -0.02 -5.43 25.80
C GLY A 292 1.40 -5.91 26.10
N ARG A 293 1.86 -6.97 25.42
CA ARG A 293 3.22 -7.54 25.60
C ARG A 293 4.31 -6.76 24.88
N HIS A 294 4.00 -6.20 23.71
CA HIS A 294 5.04 -5.77 22.77
C HIS A 294 5.00 -4.28 22.42
N CYS A 295 3.85 -3.61 22.58
CA CYS A 295 3.63 -2.26 22.07
C CYS A 295 3.29 -1.25 23.18
N ALA A 296 2.62 -1.71 24.24
CA ALA A 296 2.07 -0.85 25.29
C ALA A 296 3.12 -0.06 26.07
N GLU A 297 4.37 -0.54 26.16
CA GLU A 297 5.47 0.18 26.81
C GLU A 297 5.71 1.57 26.18
N CYS A 298 5.61 1.65 24.85
CA CYS A 298 5.83 2.91 24.11
C CYS A 298 4.52 3.62 23.76
N HIS A 299 3.49 2.86 23.37
CA HIS A 299 2.23 3.40 22.86
C HIS A 299 1.15 3.56 23.93
N GLY A 300 1.40 3.18 25.19
CA GLY A 300 0.38 3.16 26.25
C GLY A 300 -0.56 1.95 26.12
N ARG A 301 -1.26 1.58 27.20
CA ARG A 301 -2.10 0.35 27.21
C ARG A 301 -3.33 0.45 26.32
N ASP A 302 -3.83 1.66 26.13
CA ASP A 302 -4.99 1.98 25.31
C ASP A 302 -4.59 2.67 24.00
N GLY A 303 -3.29 2.67 23.64
CA GLY A 303 -2.77 3.31 22.44
C GLY A 303 -2.72 4.84 22.53
N GLU A 304 -2.87 5.40 23.72
CA GLU A 304 -2.93 6.83 24.02
C GLU A 304 -1.62 7.57 23.73
N GLY A 305 -0.51 6.84 23.61
CA GLY A 305 0.82 7.32 23.33
C GLY A 305 1.46 8.01 24.53
N THR A 306 2.45 7.37 25.14
CA THR A 306 3.31 7.99 26.15
C THR A 306 4.51 8.60 25.43
N ARG A 307 5.61 7.86 25.34
CA ARG A 307 6.85 8.20 24.61
C ARG A 307 6.79 7.98 23.09
N ALA A 308 5.71 7.37 22.59
CA ALA A 308 5.47 7.18 21.15
C ALA A 308 4.12 7.78 20.71
N PRO A 309 3.86 7.92 19.39
CA PRO A 309 2.61 8.53 18.91
C PRO A 309 1.35 7.84 19.45
N ALA A 310 0.31 8.63 19.77
CA ALA A 310 -1.05 8.14 20.05
C ALA A 310 -1.60 7.43 18.81
N ILE A 311 -1.73 6.12 18.85
CA ILE A 311 -2.26 5.32 17.74
C ILE A 311 -3.76 5.03 17.89
N ASN A 312 -4.35 5.35 19.05
CA ASN A 312 -5.80 5.38 19.24
C ASN A 312 -6.46 6.72 18.82
N ASN A 313 -5.65 7.69 18.36
CA ASN A 313 -6.13 8.99 17.91
C ASN A 313 -7.04 8.83 16.67
N GLN A 314 -8.19 9.48 16.70
CA GLN A 314 -9.25 9.26 15.70
C GLN A 314 -8.90 9.84 14.32
N ASP A 315 -8.13 10.93 14.26
CA ASP A 315 -7.65 11.48 12.99
C ASP A 315 -6.65 10.54 12.34
N PHE A 316 -5.71 10.00 13.13
CA PHE A 316 -4.78 8.97 12.68
C PHE A 316 -5.53 7.73 12.19
N LEU A 317 -6.50 7.21 12.95
CA LEU A 317 -7.27 6.04 12.53
C LEU A 317 -8.15 6.33 11.31
N SER A 318 -8.61 7.57 11.12
CA SER A 318 -9.34 7.96 9.89
C SER A 318 -8.40 8.06 8.68
N ALA A 319 -7.15 8.48 8.88
CA ALA A 319 -6.16 8.64 7.81
C ALA A 319 -5.44 7.33 7.44
N ALA A 320 -5.10 6.53 8.45
CA ALA A 320 -4.31 5.33 8.28
C ALA A 320 -5.20 4.18 7.84
N THR A 321 -4.92 3.59 6.68
CA THR A 321 -5.57 2.33 6.29
C THR A 321 -5.03 1.15 7.09
N ASN A 322 -5.76 0.03 7.10
CA ASN A 322 -5.24 -1.23 7.66
C ASN A 322 -3.96 -1.65 6.97
N GLY A 323 -3.84 -1.37 5.65
CA GLY A 323 -2.61 -1.54 4.91
C GLY A 323 -1.44 -0.71 5.45
N PHE A 324 -1.67 0.57 5.72
CA PHE A 324 -0.66 1.44 6.34
C PHE A 324 -0.22 0.92 7.72
N ILE A 325 -1.19 0.53 8.57
CA ILE A 325 -0.92 0.02 9.92
C ILE A 325 -0.11 -1.28 9.82
N LEU A 326 -0.56 -2.23 9.00
CA LEU A 326 0.09 -3.52 8.81
C LEU A 326 1.51 -3.35 8.27
N ALA A 327 1.72 -2.50 7.25
CA ALA A 327 3.04 -2.22 6.71
C ALA A 327 3.94 -1.60 7.77
N THR A 328 3.45 -0.61 8.53
CA THR A 328 4.22 0.04 9.61
C THR A 328 4.63 -0.94 10.71
N ILE A 329 3.74 -1.82 11.16
CA ILE A 329 4.06 -2.87 12.14
C ILE A 329 5.11 -3.82 11.55
N THR A 330 4.90 -4.22 10.30
CA THR A 330 5.73 -5.21 9.61
C THR A 330 7.16 -4.70 9.46
N ILE A 331 7.35 -3.56 8.82
CA ILE A 331 8.69 -3.07 8.43
C ILE A 331 9.33 -2.16 9.48
N GLY A 332 8.56 -1.67 10.45
CA GLY A 332 9.00 -0.68 11.42
C GLY A 332 9.19 0.72 10.83
N ARG A 333 9.94 1.57 11.55
CA ARG A 333 10.34 2.89 11.07
C ARG A 333 11.84 3.08 11.26
N GLU A 334 12.58 2.86 10.18
CA GLU A 334 14.04 3.02 10.13
C GLU A 334 14.49 4.37 10.70
N GLY A 335 15.52 4.34 11.55
CA GLY A 335 16.04 5.52 12.25
C GLY A 335 15.13 6.06 13.36
N THR A 336 14.21 5.25 13.88
CA THR A 336 13.38 5.55 15.06
C THR A 336 13.35 4.34 16.01
N GLU A 337 12.79 4.52 17.21
CA GLU A 337 12.63 3.42 18.17
C GLU A 337 11.53 2.41 17.80
N MET A 338 10.73 2.66 16.75
CA MET A 338 9.69 1.72 16.29
C MET A 338 10.34 0.60 15.46
N PRO A 339 10.45 -0.63 16.00
CA PRO A 339 11.18 -1.71 15.37
C PRO A 339 10.37 -2.39 14.27
N SER A 340 11.03 -3.25 13.51
CA SER A 340 10.37 -4.19 12.59
C SER A 340 9.83 -5.38 13.38
N TRP A 341 8.51 -5.59 13.36
CA TRP A 341 7.92 -6.79 13.96
C TRP A 341 7.79 -7.95 12.97
N GLY A 342 8.06 -7.75 11.68
CA GLY A 342 8.11 -8.87 10.73
C GLY A 342 9.48 -9.55 10.68
N ARG A 343 10.56 -8.84 11.01
CA ARG A 343 11.92 -9.42 11.13
C ARG A 343 12.40 -9.54 12.58
N GLY A 344 11.87 -8.73 13.50
CA GLY A 344 12.49 -8.53 14.81
C GLY A 344 13.77 -7.68 14.72
N ASP A 345 14.39 -7.41 15.86
CA ASP A 345 15.61 -6.60 15.98
C ASP A 345 16.68 -7.20 16.93
N GLY A 346 16.52 -8.48 17.29
CA GLY A 346 17.41 -9.20 18.21
C GLY A 346 16.89 -9.20 19.66
N ASP A 347 16.45 -8.04 20.15
CA ASP A 347 15.82 -7.92 21.47
C ASP A 347 14.32 -8.26 21.42
N ARG A 348 13.68 -8.01 20.27
CA ARG A 348 12.27 -8.25 20.04
C ARG A 348 12.06 -9.34 18.99
N PRO A 349 11.08 -10.24 19.20
CA PRO A 349 10.85 -11.35 18.29
C PRO A 349 10.26 -10.89 16.95
N ALA A 350 10.48 -11.69 15.92
CA ALA A 350 9.69 -11.64 14.69
C ALA A 350 8.29 -12.22 14.96
N LEU A 351 7.25 -11.46 14.64
CA LEU A 351 5.86 -11.89 14.72
C LEU A 351 5.40 -12.50 13.40
N ALA A 352 4.66 -13.59 13.52
CA ALA A 352 4.02 -14.24 12.40
C ALA A 352 3.05 -13.28 11.69
N GLY A 353 2.76 -13.59 10.44
CA GLY A 353 1.88 -12.78 9.61
C GLY A 353 0.50 -12.52 10.23
N LYS A 354 -0.11 -13.58 10.77
CA LYS A 354 -1.42 -13.51 11.46
C LYS A 354 -1.36 -12.63 12.71
N GLU A 355 -0.31 -12.74 13.52
CA GLU A 355 -0.12 -11.91 14.72
C GLU A 355 -0.05 -10.41 14.37
N ARG A 356 0.60 -10.06 13.24
CA ARG A 356 0.66 -8.68 12.76
C ARG A 356 -0.70 -8.17 12.24
N GLN A 357 -1.50 -9.03 11.60
CA GLN A 357 -2.89 -8.70 11.25
C GLN A 357 -3.76 -8.50 12.50
N ASP A 358 -3.56 -9.30 13.54
CA ASP A 358 -4.28 -9.21 14.81
C ASP A 358 -3.96 -7.90 15.54
N LEU A 359 -2.68 -7.51 15.57
CA LEU A 359 -2.26 -6.19 16.06
C LEU A 359 -2.92 -5.04 15.27
N ALA A 360 -2.93 -5.12 13.94
CA ALA A 360 -3.62 -4.12 13.11
C ALA A 360 -5.12 -4.07 13.42
N ALA A 361 -5.75 -5.22 13.65
CA ALA A 361 -7.15 -5.33 14.01
C ALA A 361 -7.47 -4.73 15.38
N HIS A 362 -6.59 -4.95 16.36
CA HIS A 362 -6.70 -4.36 17.68
C HIS A 362 -6.58 -2.83 17.62
N ILE A 363 -5.57 -2.29 16.91
CA ILE A 363 -5.42 -0.84 16.74
C ILE A 363 -6.66 -0.23 16.07
N ARG A 364 -7.18 -0.90 15.02
CA ARG A 364 -8.42 -0.48 14.34
C ARG A 364 -9.62 -0.47 15.28
N SER A 365 -9.68 -1.36 16.27
CA SER A 365 -10.83 -1.46 17.18
C SER A 365 -11.06 -0.21 18.05
N TRP A 366 -10.06 0.67 18.18
CA TRP A 366 -10.21 1.95 18.87
C TRP A 366 -10.91 3.03 18.02
N GLN A 367 -11.14 2.79 16.72
CA GLN A 367 -11.79 3.78 15.87
C GLN A 367 -13.29 3.87 16.20
N LYS A 368 -13.69 5.03 16.73
CA LYS A 368 -15.07 5.40 17.05
C LYS A 368 -15.66 6.34 16.00
N ILE A 369 -14.81 7.14 15.34
CA ILE A 369 -15.21 8.16 14.37
C ILE A 369 -14.57 7.84 13.01
N ARG A 370 -15.37 7.94 11.94
CA ARG A 370 -14.91 7.90 10.55
C ARG A 370 -15.15 9.28 9.95
N ILE A 371 -14.08 10.03 9.73
CA ILE A 371 -14.16 11.32 9.06
C ILE A 371 -14.15 11.05 7.56
N LYS A 372 -15.22 11.42 6.87
CA LYS A 372 -15.26 11.48 5.40
C LYS A 372 -14.71 12.83 4.97
N TYR A 373 -13.91 12.85 3.90
CA TYR A 373 -13.40 14.09 3.31
C TYR A 373 -14.41 14.63 2.30
#